data_AF-A0A554GMR6-F1
#
_entry.id   AF-A0A554GMR6-F1
#
_cell.length_a   1.000
_cell.length_b   1.000
_cell.length_c   1.000
_cell.angle_alpha   90.00
_cell.angle_beta   90.00
_cell.angle_gamma   90.00
#
_symmetry.space_group_name_H-M   'P 1'
#
loop_
_entity.id
_entity.type
_entity.pdbx_description
1 polymer ?
#
loop_
_entity_poly.entity_id
_entity_poly.type
_entity_poly.pdbx_seq_one_letter_code
_entity_poly.pdbx_strand_id
1 'polypeptide(L)'
;MHTESPRASRISKTATLLRAPVLLAVGMMTMGSGMGNPGCGGGSSGEPAPSVCESGCAIEGSYTLQFADTSPPGGGCEALGLKLPTGPLVLTYADTRVGTTLGGADLSGFYYGEPGLELHLSGTQELTATTWSSTSIQATVLAPAPQTATAPSTLQGTYELQTATTEASSPGCFIRRNFTATR
;
A
#
# COMPACT_ATOMS: atom_id res chain seq x y z
N MET A 1 -64.74 -41.86 -55.87
CA MET A 1 -64.59 -43.29 -55.53
C MET A 1 -63.36 -43.83 -56.25
N HIS A 2 -62.45 -44.44 -55.48
CA HIS A 2 -61.25 -45.22 -55.83
C HIS A 2 -60.26 -44.69 -56.87
N THR A 3 -59.01 -44.48 -56.44
CA THR A 3 -57.86 -45.24 -56.97
C THR A 3 -56.63 -45.13 -56.06
N GLU A 4 -55.97 -46.27 -55.89
CA GLU A 4 -54.82 -46.58 -55.05
C GLU A 4 -53.47 -46.03 -55.57
N SER A 5 -52.55 -45.70 -54.63
CA SER A 5 -51.08 -45.99 -54.56
C SER A 5 -50.16 -45.67 -55.78
N PRO A 6 -48.79 -45.66 -55.69
CA PRO A 6 -47.91 -46.11 -54.60
C PRO A 6 -46.60 -45.31 -54.33
N ARG A 7 -45.90 -45.78 -53.29
CA ARG A 7 -44.43 -45.92 -53.13
C ARG A 7 -43.52 -44.73 -52.79
N ALA A 8 -42.79 -44.97 -51.69
CA ALA A 8 -41.37 -44.66 -51.41
C ALA A 8 -41.05 -43.16 -51.15
N SER A 9 -40.15 -42.79 -50.25
CA SER A 9 -38.86 -43.39 -49.89
C SER A 9 -38.29 -42.66 -48.66
N ARG A 10 -37.48 -43.38 -47.85
CA ARG A 10 -36.27 -42.91 -47.12
C ARG A 10 -36.46 -41.98 -45.91
N ILE A 11 -35.61 -41.94 -44.88
CA ILE A 11 -34.60 -42.81 -44.21
C ILE A 11 -34.05 -41.89 -43.10
N SER A 12 -33.85 -42.41 -41.87
CA SER A 12 -32.86 -41.97 -40.85
C SER A 12 -32.99 -40.53 -40.27
N LYS A 13 -32.64 -40.21 -39.01
CA LYS A 13 -31.83 -40.88 -37.98
C LYS A 13 -31.97 -40.10 -36.66
N THR A 14 -31.70 -40.82 -35.55
CA THR A 14 -31.12 -40.37 -34.27
C THR A 14 -31.94 -39.46 -33.34
N ALA A 15 -32.57 -40.11 -32.36
CA ALA A 15 -32.94 -39.53 -31.08
C ALA A 15 -31.68 -39.28 -30.22
N THR A 16 -31.54 -38.07 -29.71
CA THR A 16 -30.47 -37.69 -28.77
C THR A 16 -30.91 -38.01 -27.35
N LEU A 17 -30.27 -39.01 -26.74
CA LEU A 17 -30.41 -39.37 -25.33
C LEU A 17 -29.67 -38.35 -24.45
N LEU A 18 -30.42 -37.50 -23.74
CA LEU A 18 -29.87 -36.72 -22.62
C LEU A 18 -29.76 -37.63 -21.39
N ARG A 19 -28.55 -38.10 -21.09
CA ARG A 19 -28.20 -38.70 -19.79
C ARG A 19 -27.62 -37.61 -18.91
N ALA A 20 -28.41 -37.09 -17.97
CA ALA A 20 -27.92 -36.27 -16.88
C ALA A 20 -27.47 -37.18 -15.72
N PRO A 21 -26.19 -37.20 -15.32
CA PRO A 21 -25.77 -37.87 -14.11
C PRO A 21 -26.09 -36.99 -12.89
N VAL A 22 -26.99 -37.49 -12.05
CA VAL A 22 -27.20 -36.98 -10.68
C VAL A 22 -26.01 -37.42 -9.84
N LEU A 23 -25.18 -36.47 -9.43
CA LEU A 23 -24.22 -36.65 -8.33
C LEU A 23 -24.54 -35.62 -7.25
N LEU A 24 -25.31 -36.07 -6.26
CA LEU A 24 -25.39 -35.50 -4.94
C LEU A 24 -24.03 -35.69 -4.25
N ALA A 25 -23.33 -34.59 -4.00
CA ALA A 25 -22.26 -34.53 -3.02
C ALA A 25 -22.49 -33.30 -2.15
N VAL A 26 -22.87 -33.59 -0.91
CA VAL A 26 -23.03 -32.67 0.22
C VAL A 26 -21.67 -32.06 0.52
N GLY A 27 -21.52 -30.75 0.26
CA GLY A 27 -20.38 -29.95 0.67
C GLY A 27 -20.90 -28.77 1.47
N MET A 28 -20.59 -28.77 2.76
CA MET A 28 -21.05 -27.82 3.75
C MET A 28 -20.78 -26.37 3.32
N MET A 29 -21.81 -25.52 3.43
CA MET A 29 -21.65 -24.08 3.50
C MET A 29 -20.97 -23.73 4.83
N THR A 30 -19.65 -23.74 4.88
CA THR A 30 -18.90 -23.16 6.01
C THR A 30 -17.54 -22.65 5.56
N MET A 31 -17.42 -21.32 5.56
CA MET A 31 -16.18 -20.51 5.60
C MET A 31 -15.29 -20.53 4.34
N GLY A 32 -14.66 -19.44 3.92
CA GLY A 32 -14.29 -18.25 4.70
C GLY A 32 -14.33 -16.97 3.89
N SER A 33 -14.38 -15.88 4.64
CA SER A 33 -14.34 -14.49 4.21
C SER A 33 -13.26 -14.21 3.16
N GLY A 34 -13.67 -14.14 1.90
CA GLY A 34 -12.92 -13.41 0.86
C GLY A 34 -13.14 -11.92 1.05
N MET A 35 -12.39 -11.33 1.99
CA MET A 35 -12.06 -9.90 2.17
C MET A 35 -11.51 -9.72 3.60
N GLY A 36 -10.52 -10.54 3.96
CA GLY A 36 -9.64 -10.27 5.09
C GLY A 36 -8.50 -9.43 4.56
N ASN A 37 -8.49 -8.16 4.92
CA ASN A 37 -7.35 -7.26 4.76
C ASN A 37 -6.07 -7.98 5.24
N PRO A 38 -5.02 -8.20 4.43
CA PRO A 38 -3.71 -8.58 4.95
C PRO A 38 -3.00 -7.36 5.57
N GLY A 39 -3.79 -6.40 6.05
CA GLY A 39 -3.30 -5.24 6.76
C GLY A 39 -2.74 -5.70 8.09
N CYS A 40 -1.55 -5.22 8.39
CA CYS A 40 -0.90 -5.40 9.69
C CYS A 40 -1.81 -4.75 10.76
N GLY A 41 -2.71 -5.55 11.35
CA GLY A 41 -3.64 -5.04 12.37
C GLY A 41 -4.85 -5.92 12.65
N GLY A 42 -4.84 -6.55 13.83
CA GLY A 42 -6.06 -6.79 14.61
C GLY A 42 -6.61 -8.21 14.62
N GLY A 43 -5.94 -9.13 15.32
CA GLY A 43 -6.60 -10.30 15.87
C GLY A 43 -7.72 -9.87 16.83
N SER A 44 -8.97 -9.95 16.41
CA SER A 44 -10.12 -9.77 17.30
C SER A 44 -10.38 -11.06 18.07
N SER A 45 -9.73 -11.23 19.22
CA SER A 45 -10.23 -12.03 20.35
C SER A 45 -9.32 -11.89 21.57
N GLY A 46 -9.62 -10.94 22.44
CA GLY A 46 -9.51 -11.08 23.90
C GLY A 46 -8.15 -11.32 24.58
N GLU A 47 -7.04 -11.48 23.86
CA GLU A 47 -5.71 -11.72 24.45
C GLU A 47 -4.63 -10.85 23.77
N PRO A 48 -3.57 -10.43 24.50
CA PRO A 48 -2.47 -9.65 23.94
C PRO A 48 -1.56 -10.58 23.13
N ALA A 49 -2.01 -10.97 21.93
CA ALA A 49 -1.13 -11.63 20.98
C ALA A 49 -0.17 -10.58 20.38
N PRO A 50 1.14 -10.87 20.27
CA PRO A 50 2.02 -10.02 19.46
C PRO A 50 1.44 -10.00 18.04
N SER A 51 1.27 -8.81 17.46
CA SER A 51 0.85 -8.65 16.07
C SER A 51 1.96 -9.16 15.16
N VAL A 52 2.06 -10.49 15.01
CA VAL A 52 2.97 -11.10 14.05
C VAL A 52 2.39 -10.76 12.69
N CYS A 53 3.08 -9.88 11.99
CA CYS A 53 2.79 -9.55 10.61
C CYS A 53 2.86 -10.87 9.81
N GLU A 54 1.70 -11.38 9.40
CA GLU A 54 1.62 -12.61 8.61
C GLU A 54 1.96 -12.26 7.15
N SER A 55 3.26 -12.26 6.82
CA SER A 55 3.86 -12.04 5.48
C SER A 55 3.68 -10.63 4.88
N GLY A 56 4.71 -10.12 4.19
CA GLY A 56 4.69 -8.84 3.45
C GLY A 56 4.64 -7.54 4.26
N CYS A 57 4.27 -7.60 5.55
CA CYS A 57 4.08 -6.44 6.43
C CYS A 57 5.34 -6.01 7.22
N ALA A 58 6.49 -6.65 7.01
CA ALA A 58 7.66 -6.50 7.87
C ALA A 58 8.57 -5.32 7.44
N ILE A 59 7.99 -4.14 7.35
CA ILE A 59 8.68 -2.91 6.92
C ILE A 59 9.27 -2.09 8.07
N GLU A 60 9.18 -2.56 9.31
CA GLU A 60 9.85 -1.89 10.44
C GLU A 60 11.36 -1.99 10.32
N GLY A 61 12.05 -0.92 10.65
CA GLY A 61 13.51 -0.93 10.72
C GLY A 61 14.11 0.37 10.21
N SER A 62 15.44 0.36 10.13
CA SER A 62 16.22 1.50 9.68
C SER A 62 16.57 1.34 8.21
N TYR A 63 16.21 2.30 7.38
CA TYR A 63 16.51 2.35 5.96
C TYR A 63 17.51 3.47 5.67
N THR A 64 18.51 3.18 4.85
CA THR A 64 19.41 4.20 4.30
C THR A 64 18.68 5.00 3.23
N LEU A 65 18.38 6.27 3.51
CA LEU A 65 17.65 7.15 2.61
C LEU A 65 18.59 7.82 1.60
N GLN A 66 18.26 7.74 0.32
CA GLN A 66 18.98 8.38 -0.77
C GLN A 66 18.03 9.14 -1.69
N PHE A 67 18.23 10.45 -1.83
CA PHE A 67 17.50 11.27 -2.79
C PHE A 67 18.12 11.17 -4.19
N ALA A 68 17.27 11.10 -5.21
CA ALA A 68 17.71 11.11 -6.60
C ALA A 68 18.32 12.46 -7.02
N ASP A 69 17.84 13.55 -6.41
CA ASP A 69 18.37 14.90 -6.58
C ASP A 69 18.66 15.50 -5.20
N THR A 70 19.94 15.81 -4.97
CA THR A 70 20.45 16.39 -3.73
C THR A 70 20.75 17.89 -3.84
N SER A 71 20.24 18.55 -4.90
CA SER A 71 20.36 19.99 -5.05
C SER A 71 19.78 20.73 -3.82
N PRO A 72 20.39 21.86 -3.41
CA PRO A 72 19.87 22.67 -2.32
C PRO A 72 18.41 23.10 -2.58
N PRO A 73 17.54 23.12 -1.56
CA PRO A 73 16.11 23.39 -1.71
C PRO A 73 15.75 24.86 -1.97
N GLY A 74 16.75 25.74 -2.10
CA GLY A 74 16.59 27.15 -2.46
C GLY A 74 16.44 28.08 -1.26
N GLY A 75 16.60 29.39 -1.50
CA GLY A 75 16.73 30.39 -0.45
C GLY A 75 15.54 30.51 0.50
N GLY A 76 14.32 30.23 0.04
CA GLY A 76 13.13 30.25 0.91
C GLY A 76 13.14 29.14 1.96
N CYS A 77 13.59 27.94 1.58
CA CYS A 77 13.78 26.83 2.52
C CYS A 77 14.96 27.09 3.45
N GLU A 78 16.08 27.62 2.93
CA GLU A 78 17.25 27.98 3.73
C GLU A 78 16.95 29.05 4.78
N ALA A 79 16.16 30.07 4.43
CA ALA A 79 15.73 31.13 5.36
C ALA A 79 14.88 30.59 6.52
N LEU A 80 14.17 29.48 6.30
CA LEU A 80 13.38 28.78 7.32
C LEU A 80 14.17 27.66 8.02
N GLY A 81 15.45 27.48 7.72
CA GLY A 81 16.28 26.40 8.25
C GLY A 81 15.88 24.99 7.77
N LEU A 82 15.07 24.91 6.71
CA LEU A 82 14.58 23.67 6.13
C LEU A 82 15.57 23.15 5.09
N LYS A 83 15.90 21.87 5.20
CA LYS A 83 16.85 21.17 4.31
C LYS A 83 16.31 19.79 3.97
N LEU A 84 16.89 19.17 2.94
CA LEU A 84 16.66 17.75 2.72
C LEU A 84 17.12 16.96 3.96
N PRO A 85 16.31 16.01 4.46
CA PRO A 85 16.66 15.25 5.64
C PRO A 85 17.90 14.41 5.38
N THR A 86 18.74 14.31 6.41
CA THR A 86 19.97 13.52 6.40
C THR A 86 19.88 12.45 7.46
N GLY A 87 20.31 11.22 7.15
CA GLY A 87 20.27 10.09 8.07
C GLY A 87 19.25 9.03 7.67
N PRO A 88 19.06 8.00 8.51
CA PRO A 88 18.19 6.90 8.19
C PRO A 88 16.70 7.28 8.27
N LEU A 89 15.89 6.65 7.44
CA LEU A 89 14.44 6.57 7.61
C LEU A 89 14.16 5.39 8.55
N VAL A 90 13.77 5.67 9.79
CA VAL A 90 13.46 4.63 10.78
C VAL A 90 11.95 4.45 10.87
N LEU A 91 11.45 3.32 10.37
CA LEU A 91 10.02 2.98 10.39
C LEU A 91 9.70 2.13 11.63
N THR A 92 8.64 2.51 12.33
CA THR A 92 8.11 1.79 13.51
C THR A 92 6.62 1.55 13.34
N TYR A 93 6.08 0.40 13.73
CA TYR A 93 4.65 0.23 13.93
C TYR A 93 4.24 0.57 15.36
N ALA A 94 3.13 1.28 15.46
CA ALA A 94 2.33 1.34 16.67
C ALA A 94 0.89 0.99 16.27
N ASP A 95 0.36 -0.09 16.85
CA ASP A 95 -0.95 -0.64 16.55
C ASP A 95 -1.16 -0.96 15.06
N THR A 96 -1.86 -0.07 14.34
CA THR A 96 -2.23 -0.20 12.92
C THR A 96 -1.58 0.87 12.04
N ARG A 97 -0.67 1.67 12.61
CA ARG A 97 -0.04 2.80 11.92
C ARG A 97 1.47 2.63 11.88
N VAL A 98 2.03 3.07 10.76
CA VAL A 98 3.48 3.25 10.62
C VAL A 98 3.81 4.67 11.03
N GLY A 99 4.88 4.81 11.80
CA GLY A 99 5.45 6.08 12.22
C GLY A 99 6.93 6.19 11.86
N THR A 100 7.40 7.43 11.76
CA THR A 100 8.82 7.77 11.65
C THR A 100 9.04 9.22 12.07
N THR A 101 10.26 9.58 12.42
CA THR A 101 10.67 10.98 12.57
C THR A 101 11.66 11.29 11.46
N LEU A 102 11.34 12.24 10.58
CA LEU A 102 12.21 12.61 9.46
C LEU A 102 12.25 14.13 9.29
N GLY A 103 13.46 14.70 9.25
CA GLY A 103 13.63 16.14 9.07
C GLY A 103 13.09 17.00 10.22
N GLY A 104 12.93 16.42 11.42
CA GLY A 104 12.36 17.10 12.58
C GLY A 104 10.84 16.98 12.71
N ALA A 105 10.17 16.39 11.72
CA ALA A 105 8.73 16.12 11.76
C ALA A 105 8.45 14.66 12.11
N ASP A 106 7.52 14.45 13.04
CA ASP A 106 6.92 13.14 13.29
C ASP A 106 5.86 12.87 12.22
N LEU A 107 6.07 11.82 11.45
CA LEU A 107 5.17 11.39 10.39
C LEU A 107 4.47 10.11 10.82
N SER A 108 3.18 10.03 10.50
CA SER A 108 2.41 8.80 10.70
C SER A 108 1.48 8.56 9.53
N GLY A 109 1.07 7.31 9.36
CA GLY A 109 0.07 6.96 8.37
C GLY A 109 -0.08 5.46 8.21
N PHE A 110 -0.30 5.03 6.97
CA PHE A 110 -0.76 3.69 6.68
C PHE A 110 0.16 3.00 5.68
N TYR A 111 0.15 1.67 5.80
CA TYR A 111 0.82 0.76 4.90
C TYR A 111 -0.18 -0.30 4.43
N TYR A 112 -0.42 -0.39 3.14
CA TYR A 112 -1.48 -1.24 2.57
C TYR A 112 -1.23 -1.62 1.11
N GLY A 113 -1.93 -2.64 0.62
CA GLY A 113 -2.05 -2.95 -0.81
C GLY A 113 -1.25 -4.18 -1.28
N GLU A 114 -1.89 -5.08 -2.02
CA GLU A 114 -1.24 -6.16 -2.79
C GLU A 114 -1.56 -5.90 -4.28
N PRO A 115 -0.64 -6.11 -5.24
CA PRO A 115 0.70 -6.70 -5.12
C PRO A 115 1.82 -5.68 -4.83
N GLY A 116 1.51 -4.38 -4.78
CA GLY A 116 2.44 -3.31 -4.46
C GLY A 116 2.04 -2.67 -3.14
N LEU A 117 2.81 -2.93 -2.09
CA LEU A 117 2.52 -2.39 -0.77
C LEU A 117 2.93 -0.92 -0.73
N GLU A 118 1.94 -0.05 -0.60
CA GLU A 118 2.09 1.39 -0.55
C GLU A 118 2.22 1.88 0.90
N LEU A 119 3.17 2.79 1.10
CA LEU A 119 3.43 3.49 2.35
C LEU A 119 3.10 4.96 2.15
N HIS A 120 2.16 5.47 2.96
CA HIS A 120 1.78 6.88 2.98
C HIS A 120 1.95 7.42 4.40
N LEU A 121 2.89 8.33 4.58
CA LEU A 121 3.17 9.00 5.86
C LEU A 121 3.02 10.50 5.70
N SER A 122 2.48 11.16 6.71
CA SER A 122 2.42 12.62 6.74
C SER A 122 2.50 13.15 8.16
N GLY A 123 2.93 14.40 8.27
CA GLY A 123 3.04 15.11 9.54
C GLY A 123 3.15 16.61 9.31
N THR A 124 2.85 17.37 10.36
CA THR A 124 2.99 18.82 10.36
C THR A 124 3.86 19.23 11.55
N GLN A 125 4.70 20.22 11.35
CA GLN A 125 5.58 20.79 12.36
C GLN A 125 5.41 22.30 12.38
N GLU A 126 5.30 22.88 13.57
CA GLU A 126 5.37 24.32 13.77
C GLU A 126 6.84 24.78 13.67
N LEU A 127 7.10 25.78 12.82
CA LEU A 127 8.42 26.38 12.66
C LEU A 127 8.52 27.69 13.45
N THR A 128 7.43 28.47 13.41
CA THR A 128 7.20 29.68 14.20
C THR A 128 5.72 29.77 14.56
N ALA A 129 5.34 30.72 15.41
CA ALA A 129 3.94 30.94 15.79
C ALA A 129 2.99 31.23 14.60
N THR A 130 3.52 31.62 13.45
CA THR A 130 2.74 31.98 12.24
C THR A 130 3.02 31.07 11.05
N THR A 131 3.99 30.15 11.16
CA THR A 131 4.49 29.35 10.03
C THR A 131 4.63 27.88 10.42
N TRP A 132 4.07 27.00 9.59
CA TRP A 132 4.16 25.56 9.74
C TRP A 132 4.66 24.90 8.46
N SER A 133 5.32 23.75 8.60
CA SER A 133 5.66 22.87 7.49
C SER A 133 4.82 21.60 7.55
N SER A 134 4.31 21.17 6.41
CA SER A 134 3.73 19.84 6.21
C SER A 134 4.71 18.99 5.41
N THR A 135 5.03 17.82 5.94
CA THR A 135 5.90 16.82 5.33
C THR A 135 5.07 15.59 4.97
N SER A 136 5.31 15.01 3.81
CA SER A 136 4.72 13.73 3.41
C SER A 136 5.72 12.83 2.69
N ILE A 137 5.53 11.53 2.85
CA ILE A 137 6.26 10.47 2.17
C ILE A 137 5.23 9.55 1.54
N GLN A 138 5.35 9.35 0.24
CA GLN A 138 4.59 8.34 -0.50
C GLN A 138 5.58 7.38 -1.13
N ALA A 139 5.50 6.10 -0.83
CA ALA A 139 6.45 5.12 -1.32
C ALA A 139 5.79 3.78 -1.62
N THR A 140 6.43 2.99 -2.46
CA THR A 140 6.09 1.60 -2.73
C THR A 140 7.22 0.71 -2.26
N VAL A 141 6.90 -0.41 -1.62
CA VAL A 141 7.85 -1.49 -1.34
C VAL A 141 8.09 -2.26 -2.62
N LEU A 142 9.34 -2.30 -3.06
CA LEU A 142 9.73 -3.06 -4.25
C LEU A 142 9.66 -4.57 -3.96
N ALA A 143 9.23 -5.34 -4.95
CA ALA A 143 9.16 -6.78 -4.85
C ALA A 143 10.57 -7.42 -4.79
N PRO A 144 10.77 -8.50 -4.01
CA PRO A 144 9.79 -9.11 -3.12
C PRO A 144 9.60 -8.31 -1.82
N ALA A 145 8.37 -8.26 -1.31
CA ALA A 145 8.08 -7.65 -0.02
C ALA A 145 8.79 -8.41 1.12
N PRO A 146 9.32 -7.71 2.15
CA PRO A 146 10.07 -8.34 3.22
C PRO A 146 9.17 -9.22 4.08
N GLN A 147 9.64 -10.45 4.34
CA GLN A 147 8.94 -11.41 5.19
C GLN A 147 9.28 -11.27 6.67
N THR A 148 10.38 -10.61 7.01
CA THR A 148 10.82 -10.35 8.39
C THR A 148 11.39 -8.93 8.51
N ALA A 149 11.42 -8.39 9.73
CA ALA A 149 11.95 -7.05 9.99
C ALA A 149 13.46 -6.91 9.70
N THR A 150 14.16 -8.03 9.57
CA THR A 150 15.59 -8.09 9.23
C THR A 150 15.85 -8.49 7.78
N ALA A 151 14.82 -8.84 7.00
CA ALA A 151 14.99 -9.16 5.59
C ALA A 151 15.36 -7.90 4.79
N PRO A 152 16.16 -8.02 3.71
CA PRO A 152 16.40 -6.91 2.80
C PRO A 152 15.08 -6.32 2.28
N SER A 153 15.02 -5.00 2.18
CA SER A 153 13.83 -4.29 1.69
C SER A 153 14.22 -3.01 1.00
N THR A 154 13.54 -2.67 -0.09
CA THR A 154 13.75 -1.41 -0.81
C THR A 154 12.44 -0.68 -0.96
N LEU A 155 12.43 0.60 -0.58
CA LEU A 155 11.34 1.53 -0.79
C LEU A 155 11.73 2.48 -1.92
N GLN A 156 10.78 2.78 -2.81
CA GLN A 156 10.94 3.84 -3.79
C GLN A 156 9.76 4.80 -3.68
N GLY A 157 10.03 6.10 -3.62
CA GLY A 157 8.97 7.05 -3.33
C GLY A 157 9.30 8.50 -3.60
N THR A 158 8.40 9.36 -3.15
CA THR A 158 8.50 10.81 -3.17
C THR A 158 8.45 11.34 -1.74
N TYR A 159 9.40 12.20 -1.40
CA TYR A 159 9.38 13.08 -0.25
C TYR A 159 8.87 14.45 -0.69
N GLU A 160 7.90 14.98 0.04
CA GLU A 160 7.38 16.32 -0.17
C GLU A 160 7.38 17.10 1.16
N LEU A 161 7.87 18.33 1.11
CA LEU A 161 7.75 19.29 2.20
C LEU A 161 7.21 20.60 1.62
N GLN A 162 6.22 21.17 2.27
CA GLN A 162 5.69 22.48 1.93
C GLN A 162 5.45 23.31 3.19
N THR A 163 5.61 24.61 3.11
CA THR A 163 5.30 25.53 4.20
C THR A 163 4.05 26.32 3.92
N ALA A 164 3.28 26.61 4.96
CA ALA A 164 2.23 27.61 4.91
C ALA A 164 2.39 28.57 6.10
N THR A 165 1.95 29.80 5.88
CA THR A 165 2.16 30.93 6.78
C THR A 165 0.99 31.89 6.69
N THR A 166 0.66 32.53 7.81
CA THR A 166 -0.36 33.59 7.84
C THR A 166 0.21 34.97 7.47
N GLU A 167 1.53 35.10 7.32
CA GLU A 167 2.22 36.34 6.98
C GLU A 167 2.37 36.51 5.47
N ALA A 168 1.87 37.63 4.92
CA ALA A 168 1.83 37.86 3.48
C ALA A 168 3.21 37.93 2.79
N SER A 169 4.28 38.22 3.54
CA SER A 169 5.65 38.39 3.01
C SER A 169 6.62 37.30 3.48
N SER A 170 6.13 36.25 4.14
CA SER A 170 7.00 35.19 4.64
C SER A 170 7.49 34.29 3.49
N PRO A 171 8.77 33.90 3.49
CA PRO A 171 9.33 33.04 2.44
C PRO A 171 8.60 31.70 2.41
N GLY A 172 8.11 31.31 1.24
CA GLY A 172 7.61 29.96 1.00
C GLY A 172 8.76 28.98 0.79
N CYS A 173 8.56 27.74 1.22
CA CYS A 173 9.43 26.60 0.93
C CYS A 173 8.59 25.47 0.33
N PHE A 174 9.06 24.91 -0.78
CA PHE A 174 8.52 23.70 -1.38
C PHE A 174 9.67 22.80 -1.83
N ILE A 175 9.70 21.58 -1.31
CA ILE A 175 10.67 20.55 -1.66
C ILE A 175 9.87 19.35 -2.13
N ARG A 176 10.19 18.85 -3.31
CA ARG A 176 9.70 17.56 -3.78
C ARG A 176 10.84 16.79 -4.40
N ARG A 177 11.15 15.60 -3.87
CA ARG A 177 12.27 14.77 -4.32
C ARG A 177 11.88 13.31 -4.35
N ASN A 178 12.30 12.62 -5.40
CA ASN A 178 12.25 11.17 -5.44
C ASN A 178 13.35 10.61 -4.56
N PHE A 179 13.09 9.49 -3.91
CA PHE A 179 14.07 8.79 -3.09
C PHE A 179 14.00 7.28 -3.28
N THR A 180 15.10 6.64 -2.90
CA THR A 180 15.18 5.22 -2.63
C THR A 180 15.64 5.04 -1.20
N ALA A 181 15.04 4.09 -0.48
CA ALA A 181 15.45 3.76 0.89
C ALA A 181 15.69 2.26 0.99
N THR A 182 16.87 1.84 1.45
CA THR A 182 17.27 0.43 1.52
C THR A 182 17.58 0.00 2.94
N ARG A 183 17.06 -1.16 3.35
CA ARG A 183 17.40 -1.84 4.59
C ARG A 183 18.31 -3.02 4.29
#